data_AF-A0A5C3P1T1-F1
#
_entry.id   AF-A0A5C3P1T1-F1
#
_cell.length_a   1.000
_cell.length_b   1.000
_cell.length_c   1.000
_cell.angle_alpha   90.00
_cell.angle_beta   90.00
_cell.angle_gamma   90.00
#
_symmetry.space_group_name_H-M   'P 1'
#
loop_
_entity.id
_entity.type
_entity.pdbx_description
1 polymer ?
#
loop_
_entity_poly.entity_id
_entity_poly.type
_entity_poly.pdbx_seq_one_letter_code
_entity_poly.pdbx_strand_id
1 'polypeptide(L)'
;LGHRREGDLGPVYGFQWRHFGAKYEDCDADYTGKGVDQLAECIDKIKHSPTDRRIILSAWNPAAIPEMALPPCHMMCQFYVQLPPESDPTSKPKLSCLMYQRSADLGLGIPFNIASYALLTHMVAHVTDTEAHELIIQLGDAHVYRDHVDALRTQLEREPRPFPKLRWARKVETIDDFVSEDIVVEGYNPHPSIPMKMSV
;
A
#
# COMPACT_ATOMS: atom_id res chain seq x y z
N LEU A 1 10.50 17.03 13.94
CA LEU A 1 10.05 17.24 15.34
C LEU A 1 11.29 17.31 16.22
N GLY A 2 11.70 18.50 16.69
CA GLY A 2 13.03 18.71 17.30
C GLY A 2 13.28 17.98 18.63
N HIS A 3 12.26 17.36 19.23
CA HIS A 3 12.37 16.56 20.45
C HIS A 3 12.49 15.05 20.19
N ARG A 4 12.36 14.60 18.93
CA ARG A 4 12.46 13.18 18.55
C ARG A 4 13.88 12.84 18.10
N ARG A 5 14.29 11.58 18.31
CA ARG A 5 15.55 11.03 17.79
C ARG A 5 15.53 11.06 16.26
N GLU A 6 16.70 11.22 15.64
CA GLU A 6 16.83 11.04 14.19
C GLU A 6 16.33 9.63 13.77
N GLY A 7 15.51 9.57 12.73
CA GLY A 7 14.85 8.34 12.28
C GLY A 7 13.50 8.03 12.96
N ASP A 8 13.15 8.70 14.06
CA ASP A 8 11.80 8.61 14.64
C ASP A 8 10.83 9.52 13.87
N LEU A 9 10.01 8.90 13.02
CA LEU A 9 9.01 9.57 12.19
C LEU A 9 7.70 9.85 12.93
N GLY A 10 7.55 9.39 14.17
CA GLY A 10 6.29 9.41 14.92
C GLY A 10 5.30 8.31 14.49
N PRO A 11 4.03 8.41 14.88
CA PRO A 11 3.01 7.39 14.63
C PRO A 11 2.49 7.42 13.19
N VAL A 12 3.36 7.16 12.21
CA VAL A 12 3.05 7.17 10.77
C VAL A 12 2.32 5.89 10.31
N TYR A 13 2.33 5.58 9.01
CA TYR A 13 1.53 4.53 8.36
C TYR A 13 1.45 3.20 9.12
N GLY A 14 2.57 2.51 9.32
CA GLY A 14 2.59 1.18 9.96
C GLY A 14 2.05 1.20 11.39
N PHE A 15 2.34 2.28 12.14
CA PHE A 15 1.80 2.47 13.48
C PHE A 15 0.28 2.58 13.46
N GLN A 16 -0.28 3.38 12.54
CA GLN A 16 -1.74 3.48 12.40
C GLN A 16 -2.34 2.15 11.95
N TRP A 17 -1.66 1.36 11.13
CA TRP A 17 -2.18 0.07 10.66
C TRP A 17 -2.26 -1.00 11.75
N ARG A 18 -1.28 -1.03 12.67
CA ARG A 18 -1.16 -2.08 13.70
C ARG A 18 -1.59 -1.64 15.11
N HIS A 19 -1.58 -0.33 15.36
CA HIS A 19 -1.75 0.27 16.69
C HIS A 19 -2.64 1.52 16.64
N PHE A 20 -3.67 1.54 15.79
CA PHE A 20 -4.52 2.73 15.61
C PHE A 20 -5.10 3.20 16.95
N GLY A 21 -4.94 4.49 17.25
CA GLY A 21 -5.44 5.09 18.49
C GLY A 21 -4.61 4.80 19.75
N ALA A 22 -3.53 4.02 19.66
CA ALA A 22 -2.57 3.91 20.76
C ALA A 22 -1.82 5.23 20.95
N LYS A 23 -1.45 5.52 22.21
CA LYS A 23 -0.56 6.64 22.52
C LYS A 23 0.85 6.30 22.04
N TYR A 24 1.41 7.14 21.18
CA TYR A 24 2.80 7.02 20.75
C TYR A 24 3.75 7.51 21.85
N GLU A 25 4.84 6.79 22.06
CA GLU A 25 5.93 7.14 22.97
C GLU A 25 7.16 7.49 22.13
N ASP A 26 7.87 6.48 21.65
CA ASP A 26 8.98 6.58 20.70
C ASP A 26 9.04 5.34 19.77
N CYS A 27 10.03 5.28 18.89
CA CYS A 27 10.19 4.21 17.92
C CYS A 27 10.81 2.91 18.45
N ASP A 28 11.26 2.88 19.71
CA ASP A 28 11.85 1.68 20.34
C ASP A 28 10.88 1.02 21.35
N ALA A 29 9.80 1.69 21.72
CA ALA A 29 8.80 1.20 22.66
C ALA A 29 8.03 -0.03 22.12
N ASP A 30 7.62 -0.91 23.03
CA ASP A 30 6.72 -2.04 22.71
C ASP A 30 5.26 -1.58 22.66
N TYR A 31 4.62 -1.80 21.51
CA TYR A 31 3.22 -1.51 21.24
C TYR A 31 2.35 -2.76 21.11
N THR A 32 2.89 -3.95 21.41
CA THR A 32 2.15 -5.22 21.36
C THR A 32 0.86 -5.12 22.17
N GLY A 33 -0.27 -5.42 21.51
CA GLY A 33 -1.61 -5.36 22.12
C GLY A 33 -2.14 -3.95 22.39
N LYS A 34 -1.44 -2.88 21.99
CA LYS A 34 -1.91 -1.50 22.11
C LYS A 34 -2.60 -1.05 20.81
N GLY A 35 -3.71 -0.33 20.97
CA GLY A 35 -4.48 0.22 19.84
C GLY A 35 -5.31 -0.84 19.11
N VAL A 36 -5.72 -0.52 17.89
CA VAL A 36 -6.47 -1.42 17.00
C VAL A 36 -5.56 -1.89 15.87
N ASP A 37 -5.42 -3.21 15.73
CA ASP A 37 -4.72 -3.83 14.59
C ASP A 37 -5.68 -3.97 13.41
N GLN A 38 -5.77 -2.90 12.62
CA GLN A 38 -6.64 -2.81 11.45
C GLN A 38 -6.25 -3.80 10.35
N LEU A 39 -4.95 -4.08 10.17
CA LEU A 39 -4.47 -5.01 9.15
C LEU A 39 -4.91 -6.44 9.48
N ALA A 40 -4.75 -6.85 10.75
CA ALA A 40 -5.22 -8.15 11.21
C ALA A 40 -6.75 -8.27 11.04
N GLU A 41 -7.51 -7.24 11.42
CA GLU A 41 -8.98 -7.22 11.24
C GLU A 41 -9.39 -7.32 9.75
N CYS A 42 -8.68 -6.63 8.85
CA CYS A 42 -8.94 -6.72 7.42
C CYS A 42 -8.70 -8.14 6.89
N ILE A 43 -7.58 -8.78 7.26
CA ILE A 43 -7.24 -10.14 6.84
C ILE A 43 -8.28 -11.14 7.37
N ASP A 44 -8.69 -11.01 8.64
CA ASP A 44 -9.73 -11.84 9.25
C ASP A 44 -11.06 -11.72 8.50
N LYS A 45 -11.51 -10.48 8.21
CA LYS A 45 -12.73 -10.25 7.44
C LYS A 45 -12.66 -10.82 6.04
N ILE A 46 -11.53 -10.70 5.35
CA ILE A 46 -11.40 -11.30 4.00
C ILE A 46 -11.59 -12.82 4.05
N LYS A 47 -11.08 -13.49 5.09
CA LYS A 47 -11.21 -14.95 5.26
C LYS A 47 -12.61 -15.38 5.71
N HIS A 48 -13.22 -14.65 6.63
CA HIS A 48 -14.39 -15.13 7.37
C HIS A 48 -15.67 -14.34 7.11
N SER A 49 -15.58 -13.18 6.49
CA SER A 49 -16.71 -12.33 6.10
C SER A 49 -16.41 -11.58 4.78
N PRO A 50 -16.07 -12.30 3.68
CA PRO A 50 -15.52 -11.70 2.46
C PRO A 50 -16.46 -10.69 1.78
N THR A 51 -17.78 -10.80 2.00
CA THR A 51 -18.77 -9.86 1.47
C THR A 51 -19.01 -8.64 2.37
N ASP A 52 -18.26 -8.50 3.47
CA ASP A 52 -18.32 -7.30 4.30
C ASP A 52 -17.89 -6.08 3.47
N ARG A 53 -18.67 -5.01 3.59
CA ARG A 53 -18.44 -3.73 2.90
C ARG A 53 -17.60 -2.76 3.73
N ARG A 54 -16.98 -3.23 4.81
CA ARG A 54 -16.24 -2.46 5.81
C ARG A 54 -14.82 -2.97 6.03
N ILE A 55 -14.24 -3.62 5.03
CA ILE A 55 -12.84 -4.08 5.06
C ILE A 55 -11.95 -2.88 4.70
N ILE A 56 -11.72 -2.01 5.68
CA ILE A 56 -11.07 -0.70 5.50
C ILE A 56 -9.84 -0.60 6.40
N LEU A 57 -8.74 -0.11 5.83
CA LEU A 57 -7.49 0.20 6.52
C LEU A 57 -7.21 1.70 6.38
N SER A 58 -7.13 2.43 7.49
CA SER A 58 -6.90 3.88 7.51
C SER A 58 -5.59 4.26 8.20
N ALA A 59 -4.83 5.16 7.58
CA ALA A 59 -3.71 5.85 8.20
C ALA A 59 -4.10 7.24 8.72
N TRP A 60 -5.28 7.77 8.37
CA TRP A 60 -5.67 9.14 8.72
C TRP A 60 -6.23 9.25 10.14
N ASN A 61 -5.39 9.68 11.08
CA ASN A 61 -5.74 9.88 12.48
C ASN A 61 -5.55 11.35 12.90
N PRO A 62 -6.62 12.17 12.93
CA PRO A 62 -6.53 13.58 13.28
C PRO A 62 -5.84 13.87 14.61
N ALA A 63 -5.99 12.99 15.60
CA ALA A 63 -5.39 13.17 16.92
C ALA A 63 -3.86 12.98 16.90
N ALA A 64 -3.36 12.11 16.01
CA ALA A 64 -1.95 11.77 15.93
C ALA A 64 -1.17 12.58 14.87
N ILE A 65 -1.85 13.26 13.94
CA ILE A 65 -1.21 14.06 12.87
C ILE A 65 -0.14 15.05 13.41
N PRO A 66 -0.37 15.80 14.51
CA PRO A 66 0.65 16.72 15.03
C PRO A 66 1.95 16.03 15.48
N GLU A 67 1.92 14.72 15.71
CA GLU A 67 3.05 13.91 16.15
C GLU A 67 3.82 13.24 15.00
N MET A 68 3.30 13.30 13.77
CA MET A 68 3.89 12.67 12.59
C MET A 68 4.89 13.61 11.90
N ALA A 69 6.01 13.07 11.42
CA ALA A 69 6.97 13.82 10.62
C ALA A 69 6.36 14.35 9.30
N LEU A 70 5.46 13.57 8.70
CA LEU A 70 4.65 13.96 7.54
C LEU A 70 3.27 13.30 7.64
N PRO A 71 2.16 14.05 7.43
CA PRO A 71 0.83 13.45 7.42
C PRO A 71 0.67 12.44 6.27
N PRO A 72 -0.09 11.35 6.45
CA PRO A 72 -0.25 10.29 5.45
C PRO A 72 -0.73 10.82 4.09
N CYS A 73 -0.04 10.46 3.00
CA CYS A 73 -0.45 10.79 1.64
C CYS A 73 -1.53 9.82 1.14
N HIS A 74 -1.27 8.51 1.20
CA HIS A 74 -2.26 7.46 1.00
C HIS A 74 -3.03 7.24 2.31
N MET A 75 -4.24 7.80 2.36
CA MET A 75 -5.00 8.00 3.60
C MET A 75 -5.69 6.73 4.07
N MET A 76 -6.30 6.01 3.13
CA MET A 76 -7.05 4.80 3.42
C MET A 76 -7.09 3.88 2.19
N CYS A 77 -7.29 2.59 2.43
CA CYS A 77 -7.72 1.67 1.40
C CYS A 77 -8.91 0.82 1.86
N GLN A 78 -9.70 0.37 0.89
CA GLN A 78 -10.78 -0.57 1.07
C GLN A 78 -10.52 -1.80 0.22
N PHE A 79 -10.63 -2.97 0.83
CA PHE A 79 -10.60 -4.24 0.14
C PHE A 79 -12.00 -4.67 -0.27
N TYR A 80 -12.08 -5.37 -1.39
CA TYR A 80 -13.32 -5.96 -1.91
C TYR A 80 -13.04 -7.38 -2.37
N VAL A 81 -13.86 -8.34 -1.93
CA VAL A 81 -13.79 -9.73 -2.37
C VAL A 81 -14.94 -10.01 -3.34
N GLN A 82 -14.58 -10.36 -4.57
CA GLN A 82 -15.53 -10.92 -5.54
C GLN A 82 -15.53 -12.44 -5.38
N LEU A 83 -16.71 -12.99 -5.05
CA LEU A 83 -16.88 -14.44 -4.95
C LEU A 83 -16.87 -15.10 -6.33
N PRO A 84 -16.51 -16.39 -6.40
CA PRO A 84 -16.59 -17.18 -7.63
C PRO A 84 -17.98 -17.08 -8.27
N PRO A 85 -18.08 -16.90 -9.59
CA PRO A 85 -19.37 -16.90 -10.27
C PRO A 85 -20.01 -18.29 -10.22
N GLU A 86 -21.34 -18.37 -10.29
CA GLU A 86 -22.06 -19.65 -10.36
C GLU A 86 -21.61 -20.53 -11.54
N SER A 87 -21.12 -19.91 -12.62
CA SER A 87 -20.59 -20.60 -13.80
C SER A 87 -19.24 -21.29 -13.56
N ASP A 88 -18.48 -20.88 -12.55
CA ASP A 88 -17.20 -21.49 -12.16
C ASP A 88 -17.02 -21.40 -10.63
N PRO A 89 -17.74 -22.25 -9.86
CA PRO A 89 -17.68 -22.24 -8.41
C PRO A 89 -16.34 -22.77 -7.86
N THR A 90 -15.45 -23.26 -8.73
CA THR A 90 -14.14 -23.80 -8.36
C THR A 90 -13.02 -22.76 -8.43
N SER A 91 -13.28 -21.62 -9.08
CA SER A 91 -12.34 -20.50 -9.12
C SER A 91 -12.10 -19.92 -7.72
N LYS A 92 -10.93 -19.30 -7.50
CA LYS A 92 -10.66 -18.59 -6.24
C LYS A 92 -11.46 -17.29 -6.19
N PRO A 93 -11.88 -16.83 -4.99
CA PRO A 93 -12.37 -15.47 -4.83
C PRO A 93 -11.28 -14.48 -5.25
N LYS A 94 -11.68 -13.33 -5.78
CA LYS A 94 -10.79 -12.29 -6.27
C LYS A 94 -10.74 -11.12 -5.30
N LEU A 95 -9.54 -10.64 -4.96
CA LEU A 95 -9.32 -9.52 -4.05
C LEU A 95 -8.92 -8.28 -4.84
N SER A 96 -9.75 -7.24 -4.75
CA SER A 96 -9.47 -5.90 -5.27
C SER A 96 -9.19 -4.92 -4.13
N CYS A 97 -8.46 -3.86 -4.44
CA CYS A 97 -8.10 -2.80 -3.49
C CYS A 97 -8.40 -1.43 -4.10
N LEU A 98 -9.18 -0.63 -3.39
CA LEU A 98 -9.36 0.80 -3.65
C LEU A 98 -8.48 1.58 -2.67
N MET A 99 -7.63 2.47 -3.16
CA MET A 99 -6.81 3.36 -2.33
C MET A 99 -7.14 4.83 -2.62
N TYR A 100 -7.33 5.62 -1.56
CA TYR A 100 -7.51 7.07 -1.67
C TYR A 100 -6.25 7.82 -1.21
N GLN A 101 -5.72 8.67 -2.09
CA GLN A 101 -4.51 9.45 -1.86
C GLN A 101 -4.80 10.96 -1.94
N ARG A 102 -4.66 11.69 -0.83
CA ARG A 102 -4.97 13.14 -0.79
C ARG A 102 -4.04 13.99 -1.63
N SER A 103 -2.79 13.56 -1.81
CA SER A 103 -1.72 14.34 -2.41
C SER A 103 -0.80 13.39 -3.17
N ALA A 104 -0.70 13.62 -4.46
CA ALA A 104 -0.17 12.68 -5.44
C ALA A 104 0.84 13.38 -6.35
N ASP A 105 2.10 13.27 -5.97
CA ASP A 105 3.22 13.59 -6.85
C ASP A 105 3.25 12.56 -7.98
N LEU A 106 2.90 13.00 -9.19
CA LEU A 106 2.85 12.16 -10.39
C LEU A 106 4.24 11.77 -10.90
N GLY A 107 5.30 12.51 -10.52
CA GLY A 107 6.67 12.25 -10.93
C GLY A 107 7.34 11.14 -10.13
N LEU A 108 7.37 11.28 -8.80
CA LEU A 108 8.02 10.30 -7.92
C LEU A 108 7.01 9.44 -7.17
N GLY A 109 6.06 10.06 -6.46
CA GLY A 109 5.18 9.36 -5.50
C GLY A 109 4.34 8.25 -6.13
N ILE A 110 3.56 8.58 -7.16
CA ILE A 110 2.55 7.67 -7.72
C ILE A 110 3.12 6.37 -8.30
N PRO A 111 4.22 6.37 -9.06
CA PRO A 111 4.88 5.13 -9.47
C PRO A 111 5.17 4.17 -8.29
N PHE A 112 5.67 4.69 -7.17
CA PHE A 112 5.89 3.89 -5.95
C PHE A 112 4.57 3.46 -5.31
N ASN A 113 3.57 4.36 -5.25
CA ASN A 113 2.29 4.04 -4.62
C ASN A 113 1.50 2.96 -5.37
N ILE A 114 1.54 2.96 -6.71
CA ILE A 114 0.97 1.89 -7.54
C ILE A 114 1.63 0.55 -7.21
N ALA A 115 2.96 0.48 -7.28
CA ALA A 115 3.69 -0.77 -7.00
C ALA A 115 3.48 -1.25 -5.56
N SER A 116 3.51 -0.33 -4.59
CA SER A 116 3.34 -0.63 -3.17
C SER A 116 1.96 -1.20 -2.85
N TYR A 117 0.87 -0.59 -3.32
CA TYR A 117 -0.48 -1.08 -3.05
C TYR A 117 -0.86 -2.28 -3.91
N ALA A 118 -0.30 -2.42 -5.11
CA ALA A 118 -0.40 -3.67 -5.87
C ALA A 118 0.26 -4.81 -5.10
N LEU A 119 1.49 -4.62 -4.63
CA LEU A 119 2.20 -5.63 -3.84
C LEU A 119 1.44 -5.97 -2.55
N LEU A 120 0.95 -4.98 -1.79
CA LEU A 120 0.13 -5.21 -0.60
C LEU A 120 -1.11 -6.06 -0.94
N THR A 121 -1.80 -5.74 -2.03
CA THR A 121 -2.98 -6.51 -2.48
C THR A 121 -2.61 -7.94 -2.82
N HIS A 122 -1.48 -8.15 -3.51
CA HIS A 122 -0.96 -9.48 -3.78
C HIS A 122 -0.59 -10.25 -2.51
N MET A 123 0.06 -9.61 -1.53
CA MET A 123 0.44 -10.23 -0.25
C MET A 123 -0.78 -10.64 0.56
N VAL A 124 -1.77 -9.74 0.68
CA VAL A 124 -3.04 -10.03 1.37
C VAL A 124 -3.79 -11.13 0.64
N ALA A 125 -3.83 -11.10 -0.69
CA ALA A 125 -4.48 -12.15 -1.48
C ALA A 125 -3.85 -13.52 -1.21
N HIS A 126 -2.51 -13.58 -1.19
CA HIS A 126 -1.74 -14.78 -0.91
C HIS A 126 -2.08 -15.40 0.47
N VAL A 127 -2.08 -14.60 1.54
CA VAL A 127 -2.34 -15.12 2.91
C VAL A 127 -3.82 -15.35 3.20
N THR A 128 -4.72 -14.97 2.29
CA THR A 128 -6.17 -15.16 2.39
C THR A 128 -6.72 -16.17 1.38
N ASP A 129 -5.84 -16.83 0.61
CA ASP A 129 -6.19 -17.78 -0.46
C ASP A 129 -7.16 -17.20 -1.51
N THR A 130 -6.97 -15.92 -1.84
CA THR A 130 -7.67 -15.22 -2.92
C THR A 130 -6.71 -14.90 -4.07
N GLU A 131 -7.27 -14.53 -5.23
CA GLU A 131 -6.51 -14.06 -6.38
C GLU A 131 -6.49 -12.52 -6.41
N ALA A 132 -5.31 -11.89 -6.46
CA ALA A 132 -5.21 -10.44 -6.62
C ALA A 132 -5.79 -10.02 -7.97
N HIS A 133 -6.65 -9.01 -7.98
CA HIS A 133 -7.45 -8.66 -9.15
C HIS A 133 -7.26 -7.21 -9.60
N GLU A 134 -8.02 -6.26 -9.05
CA GLU A 134 -7.95 -4.86 -9.46
C GLU A 134 -7.36 -3.97 -8.36
N LEU A 135 -6.44 -3.09 -8.75
CA LEU A 135 -6.03 -1.95 -7.94
C LEU A 135 -6.66 -0.69 -8.53
N ILE A 136 -7.50 -0.03 -7.74
CA ILE A 136 -8.14 1.23 -8.06
C ILE A 136 -7.50 2.31 -7.19
N ILE A 137 -7.02 3.38 -7.80
CA ILE A 137 -6.42 4.50 -7.07
C ILE A 137 -7.22 5.77 -7.35
N GLN A 138 -7.71 6.39 -6.29
CA GLN A 138 -8.38 7.68 -6.34
C GLN A 138 -7.43 8.76 -5.82
N LEU A 139 -7.17 9.75 -6.67
CA LEU A 139 -6.28 10.87 -6.36
C LEU A 139 -7.09 12.11 -5.98
N GLY A 140 -6.68 12.77 -4.89
CA GLY A 140 -7.12 14.10 -4.51
C GLY A 140 -6.37 15.16 -5.31
N ASP A 141 -5.39 15.81 -4.68
CA ASP A 141 -4.49 16.75 -5.35
C ASP A 141 -3.43 15.96 -6.15
N ALA A 142 -3.67 15.80 -7.45
CA ALA A 142 -2.70 15.25 -8.39
C ALA A 142 -1.90 16.38 -9.05
N HIS A 143 -0.58 16.38 -8.84
CA HIS A 143 0.28 17.47 -9.26
C HIS A 143 1.61 16.98 -9.85
N VAL A 144 2.24 17.89 -10.59
CA VAL A 144 3.59 17.75 -11.15
C VAL A 144 4.44 18.88 -10.60
N TYR A 145 5.57 18.54 -9.98
CA TYR A 145 6.54 19.55 -9.58
C TYR A 145 7.19 20.20 -10.82
N ARG A 146 7.44 21.50 -10.74
CA ARG A 146 7.95 22.28 -11.89
C ARG A 146 9.29 21.74 -12.42
N ASP A 147 10.16 21.27 -11.53
CA ASP A 147 11.46 20.69 -11.86
C ASP A 147 11.37 19.24 -12.38
N HIS A 148 10.18 18.63 -12.43
CA HIS A 148 9.94 17.32 -13.03
C HIS A 148 9.40 17.39 -14.46
N VAL A 149 8.98 18.56 -14.93
CA VAL A 149 8.26 18.71 -16.21
C VAL A 149 9.06 18.16 -17.40
N ASP A 150 10.35 18.49 -17.52
CA ASP A 150 11.16 18.05 -18.66
C ASP A 150 11.50 16.55 -18.59
N ALA A 151 11.71 16.03 -17.38
CA ALA A 151 11.88 14.60 -17.12
C ALA A 151 10.62 13.81 -17.54
N LEU A 152 9.44 14.29 -17.16
CA LEU A 152 8.16 13.65 -17.49
C LEU A 152 7.82 13.75 -18.98
N ARG A 153 8.16 14.86 -19.66
CA ARG A 153 8.04 14.96 -21.12
C ARG A 153 8.85 13.88 -21.83
N THR A 154 10.09 13.67 -21.39
CA THR A 154 10.94 12.57 -21.90
C THR A 154 10.31 11.20 -21.64
N GLN A 155 9.63 11.02 -20.50
CA GLN A 155 8.92 9.78 -20.20
C GLN A 155 7.72 9.55 -21.13
N LEU A 156 6.96 10.61 -21.45
CA LEU A 156 5.77 10.55 -22.30
C LEU A 156 6.06 10.20 -23.77
N GLU A 157 7.30 10.41 -24.23
CA GLU A 157 7.75 10.01 -25.57
C GLU A 157 8.02 8.49 -25.69
N ARG A 158 8.03 7.76 -24.58
CA ARG A 158 8.34 6.33 -24.55
C ARG A 158 7.08 5.50 -24.71
N GLU A 159 7.05 4.63 -25.71
CA GLU A 159 5.99 3.64 -25.84
C GLU A 159 6.00 2.66 -24.64
N PRO A 160 4.85 2.43 -23.97
CA PRO A 160 4.76 1.44 -22.90
C PRO A 160 5.12 0.04 -23.39
N ARG A 161 5.86 -0.70 -22.56
CA ARG A 161 6.16 -2.13 -22.77
C ARG A 161 5.21 -2.99 -21.92
N PRO A 162 5.07 -4.30 -22.22
CA PRO A 162 4.28 -5.19 -21.39
C PRO A 162 4.68 -5.12 -19.91
N PHE A 163 3.70 -5.12 -19.01
CA PHE A 163 3.96 -5.14 -17.57
C PHE A 163 4.68 -6.44 -17.16
N PRO A 164 5.55 -6.37 -16.13
CA PRO A 164 6.10 -7.57 -15.52
C PRO A 164 5.01 -8.41 -14.84
N LYS A 165 5.40 -9.61 -14.40
CA LYS A 165 4.57 -10.47 -13.56
C LYS A 165 5.20 -10.62 -12.18
N LEU A 166 4.36 -10.78 -11.18
CA LEU A 166 4.75 -11.05 -9.80
C LEU A 166 4.56 -12.54 -9.53
N ARG A 167 5.55 -13.18 -8.91
CA ARG A 167 5.48 -14.55 -8.45
C ARG A 167 6.06 -14.66 -7.03
N TRP A 168 5.46 -15.53 -6.22
CA TRP A 168 5.98 -15.88 -4.90
C TRP A 168 7.03 -17.00 -5.00
N ALA A 169 8.18 -16.82 -4.35
CA ALA A 169 9.25 -17.83 -4.33
C ALA A 169 8.87 -19.07 -3.49
N ARG A 170 8.05 -18.86 -2.45
CA ARG A 170 7.53 -19.90 -1.55
C ARG A 170 6.12 -19.56 -1.09
N LYS A 171 5.50 -20.51 -0.40
CA LYS A 171 4.30 -20.23 0.38
C LYS A 171 4.70 -19.53 1.69
N VAL A 172 4.10 -18.36 1.91
CA VAL A 172 4.14 -17.60 3.17
C VAL A 172 2.81 -17.79 3.89
N GLU A 173 2.82 -18.01 5.21
CA GLU A 173 1.60 -18.34 5.99
C GLU A 173 0.94 -17.11 6.62
N THR A 174 1.73 -16.15 7.12
CA THR A 174 1.21 -14.88 7.68
C THR A 174 1.76 -13.66 6.95
N ILE A 175 1.05 -12.53 7.05
CA ILE A 175 1.44 -11.29 6.35
C ILE A 175 2.78 -10.74 6.84
N ASP A 176 3.16 -11.06 8.08
CA ASP A 176 4.37 -10.58 8.74
C ASP A 176 5.60 -11.43 8.40
N ASP A 177 5.41 -12.63 7.81
CA ASP A 177 6.49 -13.58 7.48
C ASP A 177 7.12 -13.33 6.10
N PHE A 178 6.64 -12.34 5.34
CA PHE A 178 7.22 -12.02 4.04
C PHE A 178 8.60 -11.40 4.18
N VAL A 179 9.54 -11.89 3.36
CA VAL A 179 10.85 -11.26 3.15
C VAL A 179 11.04 -10.87 1.68
N SER A 180 12.02 -10.03 1.39
CA SER A 180 12.25 -9.49 0.04
C SER A 180 12.52 -10.58 -1.00
N GLU A 181 13.16 -11.67 -0.59
CA GLU A 181 13.52 -12.83 -1.39
C GLU A 181 12.30 -13.64 -1.83
N ASP A 182 11.16 -13.47 -1.16
CA ASP A 182 9.90 -14.12 -1.54
C ASP A 182 9.26 -13.47 -2.77
N ILE A 183 9.65 -12.24 -3.09
CA ILE A 183 9.06 -11.42 -4.15
C ILE A 183 9.90 -11.56 -5.43
N VAL A 184 9.37 -12.27 -6.42
CA VAL A 184 10.03 -12.43 -7.72
C VAL A 184 9.29 -11.62 -8.78
N VAL A 185 10.01 -10.67 -9.40
CA VAL A 185 9.50 -9.86 -10.51
C VAL A 185 10.04 -10.42 -11.83
N GLU A 186 9.15 -10.97 -12.64
CA GLU A 186 9.50 -11.65 -13.89
C GLU A 186 9.15 -10.79 -15.10
N GLY A 187 10.04 -10.77 -16.11
CA GLY A 187 9.80 -10.04 -17.35
C GLY A 187 9.86 -8.51 -17.23
N TYR A 188 10.50 -7.96 -16.19
CA TYR A 188 10.68 -6.52 -16.05
C TYR A 188 11.75 -6.00 -17.03
N ASN A 189 11.29 -5.41 -18.14
CA ASN A 189 12.13 -4.83 -19.18
C ASN A 189 11.82 -3.33 -19.38
N PRO A 190 12.14 -2.46 -18.40
CA PRO A 190 11.81 -1.05 -18.47
C PRO A 190 12.69 -0.28 -19.45
N HIS A 191 12.28 0.95 -19.77
CA HIS A 191 13.19 1.94 -20.35
C HIS A 191 14.20 2.43 -19.29
N PRO A 192 15.33 3.08 -19.68
CA PRO A 192 16.31 3.58 -18.72
C PRO A 192 15.72 4.54 -17.68
N SER A 193 16.25 4.54 -16.45
CA SER A 193 15.80 5.42 -15.37
C SER A 193 15.85 6.90 -15.75
N ILE A 194 14.88 7.68 -15.27
CA ILE A 194 14.86 9.14 -15.41
C ILE A 194 15.05 9.75 -14.02
N PRO A 195 16.13 10.51 -13.78
CA PRO A 195 16.37 11.11 -12.48
C PRO A 195 15.42 12.29 -12.24
N MET A 196 14.76 12.30 -11.08
CA MET A 196 13.94 13.42 -10.58
C MET A 196 14.31 13.67 -9.11
N LYS A 197 14.31 14.93 -8.68
CA LYS A 197 14.64 15.31 -7.31
C LYS A 197 13.40 15.33 -6.44
N MET A 198 13.50 14.79 -5.22
CA MET A 198 12.43 14.93 -4.24
C MET A 198 12.35 16.40 -3.80
N SER A 199 11.15 16.99 -3.82
CA SER A 199 10.92 18.29 -3.19
C SER A 199 10.84 18.09 -1.68
N VAL A 200 11.73 18.76 -0.95
CA VAL A 200 11.75 18.79 0.53
C VAL A 200 10.94 19.97 1.03
#